data_AF-A0A8W8P2G1-F1
#
_entry.id   AF-A0A8W8P2G1-F1
#
_cell.length_a   1.000
_cell.length_b   1.000
_cell.length_c   1.000
_cell.angle_alpha   90.00
_cell.angle_beta   90.00
_cell.angle_gamma   90.00
#
_symmetry.space_group_name_H-M   'P 1'
#
loop_
_entity.id
_entity.type
_entity.pdbx_description
1 polymer ?
#
loop_
_entity_poly.entity_id
_entity_poly.type
_entity_poly.pdbx_seq_one_letter_code
_entity_poly.pdbx_strand_id
1 'polypeptide(L)'
;SNLAEMEVGERVIVAGQRKGTIRFAGNTQFAPGTWYGIELDRPAGKNDGSVNGHRYFTCKAKHGVFAPLSRIQKLGDRRFSSSESLDDPISWGAVSERVDKHHSGVNSTPGRARTPIKRPKSMIQTPTRPVSSQSISRTPGSINDFKLEVGMSVFCNNELGTVRYIGPAEFGEGVWVGVELRTAKGKNDGSVHDKRYFTCRQDHGLLVRPSKITVRGINGAKLITDYYGSKESSPMEDK
;
A
#
# COMPACT_ATOMS: atom_id res chain seq x y z
N SER A 1 -12.08 -2.75 20.86
CA SER A 1 -11.30 -1.85 21.72
C SER A 1 -11.63 -0.42 21.34
N ASN A 2 -11.86 0.46 22.32
CA ASN A 2 -12.24 1.86 22.13
C ASN A 2 -11.22 2.56 21.21
N LEU A 3 -11.58 2.81 19.95
CA LEU A 3 -10.77 3.65 19.05
C LEU A 3 -11.10 5.10 19.40
N ALA A 4 -10.59 5.59 20.52
CA ALA A 4 -10.66 7.01 20.81
C ALA A 4 -9.96 7.74 19.66
N GLU A 5 -10.71 8.57 18.93
CA GLU A 5 -10.12 9.45 17.92
C GLU A 5 -9.03 10.28 18.57
N MET A 6 -7.90 10.42 17.88
CA MET A 6 -6.78 11.21 18.40
C MET A 6 -7.05 12.69 18.22
N GLU A 7 -6.56 13.51 19.14
CA GLU A 7 -6.85 14.95 19.14
C GLU A 7 -5.64 15.78 18.71
N VAL A 8 -5.92 16.98 18.21
CA VAL A 8 -4.88 17.98 17.92
C VAL A 8 -4.14 18.33 19.22
N GLY A 9 -2.82 18.35 19.17
CA GLY A 9 -1.96 18.55 20.33
C GLY A 9 -1.41 17.25 20.94
N GLU A 10 -1.99 16.09 20.64
CA GLU A 10 -1.50 14.83 21.17
C GLU A 10 -0.13 14.43 20.61
N ARG A 11 0.69 13.82 21.47
CA ARG A 11 2.00 13.27 21.11
C ARG A 11 1.83 11.85 20.60
N VAL A 12 2.49 11.54 19.49
CA VAL A 12 2.27 10.28 18.79
C VAL A 12 3.55 9.67 18.21
N ILE A 13 3.48 8.37 17.94
CA ILE A 13 4.45 7.64 17.13
C ILE A 13 3.80 7.25 15.81
N VAL A 14 4.41 7.66 14.70
CA VAL A 14 3.98 7.34 13.33
C VAL A 14 4.80 6.17 12.80
N ALA A 15 4.12 5.13 12.32
CA ALA A 15 4.71 3.91 11.78
C ALA A 15 5.75 3.26 12.73
N GLY A 16 5.49 3.31 14.04
CA GLY A 16 6.31 2.66 15.07
C GLY A 16 7.65 3.32 15.39
N GLN A 17 8.07 4.36 14.67
CA GLN A 17 9.43 4.91 14.83
C GLN A 17 9.52 6.43 14.95
N ARG A 18 8.63 7.19 14.28
CA ARG A 18 8.78 8.66 14.19
C ARG A 18 7.86 9.36 15.16
N LYS A 19 8.43 10.08 16.12
CA LYS A 19 7.70 10.87 17.11
C LYS A 19 7.27 12.23 16.53
N GLY A 20 6.11 12.69 16.94
CA GLY A 20 5.60 14.01 16.56
C GLY A 20 4.36 14.41 17.35
N THR A 21 3.78 15.54 16.96
CA THR A 21 2.58 16.13 17.54
C THR A 21 1.50 16.28 16.47
N ILE A 22 0.27 15.86 16.76
CA ILE A 22 -0.86 16.06 15.85
C ILE A 22 -1.16 17.58 15.76
N ARG A 23 -1.20 18.10 14.53
CA ARG A 23 -1.52 19.50 14.22
C ARG A 23 -2.80 19.66 13.40
N PHE A 24 -3.31 18.57 12.85
CA PHE A 24 -4.53 18.52 12.07
C PHE A 24 -5.17 17.15 12.24
N ALA A 25 -6.50 17.10 12.39
CA ALA A 25 -7.29 15.88 12.38
C ALA A 25 -8.57 16.16 11.59
N GLY A 26 -8.77 15.47 10.46
CA GLY A 26 -9.96 15.67 9.65
C GLY A 26 -9.83 15.20 8.20
N ASN A 27 -10.82 15.56 7.39
CA ASN A 27 -10.83 15.24 5.97
C ASN A 27 -9.80 16.05 5.19
N THR A 28 -9.30 15.48 4.10
CA THR A 28 -8.32 16.16 3.25
C THR A 28 -8.74 16.18 1.79
N GLN A 29 -8.23 17.15 1.04
CA GLN A 29 -8.48 17.25 -0.39
C GLN A 29 -7.69 16.20 -1.20
N PHE A 30 -6.60 15.65 -0.64
CA PHE A 30 -5.75 14.70 -1.36
C PHE A 30 -6.18 13.24 -1.15
N ALA A 31 -6.91 12.92 -0.08
CA ALA A 31 -7.42 11.58 0.15
C ALA A 31 -8.67 11.57 1.06
N PRO A 32 -9.64 10.68 0.80
CA PRO A 32 -10.83 10.53 1.64
C PRO A 32 -10.51 9.93 3.02
N GLY A 33 -11.48 10.04 3.92
CA GLY A 33 -11.38 9.61 5.31
C GLY A 33 -10.69 10.63 6.21
N THR A 34 -10.62 10.31 7.51
CA THR A 34 -9.90 11.12 8.50
C THR A 34 -8.40 10.89 8.37
N TRP A 35 -7.67 11.98 8.21
CA TRP A 35 -6.22 12.00 8.22
C TRP A 35 -5.71 12.88 9.35
N TYR A 36 -4.58 12.48 9.89
CA TYR A 36 -3.87 13.25 10.89
C TYR A 36 -2.64 13.87 10.26
N GLY A 37 -2.59 15.20 10.29
CA GLY A 37 -1.40 15.96 9.98
C GLY A 37 -0.52 16.03 11.22
N ILE A 38 0.68 15.46 11.15
CA ILE A 38 1.62 15.37 12.27
C ILE A 38 2.86 16.20 11.94
N GLU A 39 3.22 17.10 12.85
CA GLU A 39 4.53 17.74 12.87
C GLU A 39 5.51 16.80 13.58
N LEU A 40 6.49 16.28 12.84
CA LEU A 40 7.53 15.42 13.38
C LEU A 40 8.58 16.21 14.17
N ASP A 41 9.17 15.57 15.18
CA ASP A 41 10.25 16.17 15.97
C ASP A 41 11.54 16.40 15.14
N ARG A 42 11.78 15.53 14.16
CA ARG A 42 12.96 15.55 13.27
C ARG A 42 12.56 15.77 11.81
N PRO A 43 13.46 16.27 10.94
CA PRO A 43 13.19 16.56 9.53
C PRO A 43 13.12 15.28 8.66
N ALA A 44 12.24 14.35 9.03
CA ALA A 44 11.99 13.07 8.37
C ALA A 44 10.56 12.97 7.80
N GLY A 45 9.97 14.13 7.54
CA GLY A 45 8.64 14.33 6.98
C GLY A 45 8.69 14.57 5.47
N LYS A 46 7.49 14.68 4.88
CA LYS A 46 7.31 14.82 3.42
C LYS A 46 6.88 16.22 3.00
N ASN A 47 6.38 17.02 3.91
CA ASN A 47 5.81 18.34 3.63
C ASN A 47 6.08 19.32 4.79
N ASP A 48 5.53 20.53 4.67
CA ASP A 48 5.58 21.64 5.62
C ASP A 48 4.19 21.93 6.23
N GLY A 49 3.28 20.95 6.16
CA GLY A 49 1.87 21.08 6.54
C GLY A 49 0.94 21.46 5.38
N SER A 50 1.47 21.61 4.16
CA SER A 50 0.70 21.72 2.93
C SER A 50 0.83 20.50 2.02
N VAL A 51 -0.20 20.21 1.22
CA VAL A 51 -0.18 19.19 0.16
C VAL A 51 -0.89 19.76 -1.07
N ASN A 52 -0.22 19.74 -2.22
CA ASN A 52 -0.72 20.28 -3.49
C ASN A 52 -1.23 21.74 -3.38
N GLY A 53 -0.51 22.58 -2.62
CA GLY A 53 -0.87 23.99 -2.44
C GLY A 53 -1.96 24.26 -1.39
N HIS A 54 -2.65 23.23 -0.88
CA HIS A 54 -3.60 23.39 0.21
C HIS A 54 -2.91 23.24 1.58
N ARG A 55 -3.06 24.23 2.45
CA ARG A 55 -2.46 24.25 3.79
C ARG A 55 -3.45 23.72 4.83
N TYR A 56 -3.02 22.73 5.60
CA TYR A 56 -3.81 22.13 6.69
C TYR A 56 -3.25 22.51 8.06
N PHE A 57 -1.92 22.61 8.16
CA PHE A 57 -1.21 23.09 9.34
C PHE A 57 0.10 23.76 8.93
N THR A 58 0.81 24.34 9.88
CA THR A 58 2.11 24.99 9.64
C THR A 58 3.19 24.29 10.45
N CYS A 59 4.28 23.91 9.79
CA CYS A 59 5.49 23.39 10.43
C CYS A 59 6.72 23.66 9.54
N LYS A 60 7.91 23.30 10.03
CA LYS A 60 9.16 23.44 9.26
C LYS A 60 9.16 22.52 8.02
N ALA A 61 9.90 22.91 6.99
CA ALA A 61 10.08 22.07 5.80
C ALA A 61 10.61 20.68 6.17
N LYS A 62 10.02 19.62 5.59
CA LYS A 62 10.31 18.22 5.91
C LYS A 62 9.97 17.80 7.34
N HIS A 63 9.11 18.52 8.06
CA HIS A 63 8.59 18.05 9.36
C HIS A 63 7.17 17.50 9.27
N GLY A 64 6.38 17.90 8.27
CA GLY A 64 4.99 17.47 8.16
C GLY A 64 4.83 16.07 7.53
N VAL A 65 3.93 15.27 8.09
CA VAL A 65 3.43 14.02 7.48
C VAL A 65 1.92 13.91 7.67
N PHE A 66 1.25 13.23 6.73
CA PHE A 66 -0.13 12.81 6.91
C PHE A 66 -0.19 11.29 7.07
N ALA A 67 -0.93 10.82 8.08
CA ALA A 67 -1.14 9.40 8.34
C ALA A 67 -2.60 9.11 8.75
N PRO A 68 -3.14 7.94 8.38
CA PRO A 68 -4.39 7.45 8.95
C PRO A 68 -4.18 6.98 10.39
N LEU A 69 -5.26 6.90 11.18
CA LEU A 69 -5.24 6.44 12.57
C LEU A 69 -4.46 5.12 12.76
N SER A 70 -4.63 4.17 11.85
CA SER A 70 -3.97 2.85 11.87
C SER A 70 -2.44 2.88 11.81
N ARG A 71 -1.83 4.04 11.55
CA ARG A 71 -0.38 4.23 11.53
C ARG A 71 0.13 5.11 12.66
N ILE A 72 -0.71 5.44 13.63
CA ILE A 72 -0.43 6.38 14.70
C ILE A 72 -0.70 5.67 16.03
N GLN A 73 0.18 5.89 17.01
CA GLN A 73 0.06 5.35 18.36
C GLN A 73 0.24 6.50 19.35
N LYS A 74 -0.57 6.56 20.42
CA LYS A 74 -0.42 7.55 21.50
C LYS A 74 0.93 7.35 22.20
N LEU A 75 1.70 8.43 22.31
CA LEU A 75 2.92 8.45 23.11
C LEU A 75 2.55 8.69 24.57
N GLY A 76 2.16 7.62 25.28
CA GLY A 76 1.68 7.70 26.67
C GLY A 76 0.95 6.45 27.16
N ASP A 77 0.40 5.64 26.26
CA ASP A 77 -0.24 4.37 26.62
C ASP A 77 0.80 3.28 26.89
N ARG A 78 1.40 3.33 28.08
CA ARG A 78 2.06 2.14 28.67
C ARG A 78 0.98 1.18 29.19
N ARG A 79 0.34 0.44 28.29
CA ARG A 79 -0.37 -0.81 28.65
C ARG A 79 0.21 -1.96 27.83
N PHE A 80 1.28 -2.51 28.40
CA PHE A 80 1.76 -3.89 28.32
C PHE A 80 2.08 -4.51 26.94
N SER A 81 3.35 -4.34 26.54
CA SER A 81 4.19 -5.48 26.17
C SER A 81 4.74 -6.09 27.46
N SER A 82 4.24 -7.26 27.82
CA SER A 82 4.80 -8.25 28.75
C SER A 82 4.01 -9.53 28.43
N SER A 83 4.55 -10.66 28.04
CA SER A 83 5.79 -11.40 28.32
C SER A 83 6.07 -12.25 27.06
N GLU A 84 7.28 -12.67 26.68
CA GLU A 84 8.34 -13.29 27.48
C GLU A 84 9.72 -12.93 26.92
N SER A 85 10.63 -12.52 27.81
CA SER A 85 12.04 -12.87 27.74
C SER A 85 12.64 -12.61 29.12
N LEU A 86 12.60 -13.64 29.97
CA LEU A 86 13.56 -13.75 31.06
C LEU A 86 14.54 -14.81 30.61
N ASP A 87 15.73 -14.35 30.23
CA ASP A 87 17.01 -14.90 30.67
C ASP A 87 18.11 -13.92 30.23
N ASP A 88 18.39 -12.99 31.14
CA ASP A 88 19.65 -12.26 31.29
C ASP A 88 20.85 -13.24 31.47
N PRO A 89 22.12 -12.80 31.56
CA PRO A 89 22.79 -11.62 30.97
C PRO A 89 24.18 -12.00 30.41
N ILE A 90 24.90 -11.06 29.78
CA ILE A 90 26.29 -10.68 30.14
C ILE A 90 26.76 -9.54 29.23
N SER A 91 27.15 -8.47 29.91
CA SER A 91 27.85 -7.29 29.44
C SER A 91 29.24 -7.62 28.87
N TRP A 92 29.56 -7.12 27.68
CA TRP A 92 30.89 -6.61 27.30
C TRP A 92 30.67 -5.77 26.03
N GLY A 93 30.86 -4.46 26.02
CA GLY A 93 32.14 -3.83 26.28
C GLY A 93 32.76 -3.50 24.91
N ALA A 94 32.78 -2.21 24.58
CA ALA A 94 33.40 -1.68 23.37
C ALA A 94 34.86 -2.11 23.25
N VAL A 95 35.29 -2.55 22.06
CA VAL A 95 36.64 -2.22 21.58
C VAL A 95 36.69 -2.24 20.06
N SER A 96 37.15 -1.12 19.52
CA SER A 96 37.81 -0.97 18.24
C SER A 96 39.06 -1.84 18.21
N GLU A 97 39.37 -2.49 17.08
CA GLU A 97 40.74 -2.44 16.53
C GLU A 97 40.83 -2.96 15.09
N ARG A 98 41.68 -2.25 14.34
CA ARG A 98 42.20 -2.59 13.02
C ARG A 98 43.31 -3.62 13.19
N VAL A 99 43.59 -4.44 12.17
CA VAL A 99 44.90 -4.50 11.49
C VAL A 99 44.91 -5.54 10.37
N ASP A 100 45.65 -5.14 9.35
CA ASP A 100 45.96 -5.65 8.02
C ASP A 100 46.59 -7.05 7.86
N LYS A 101 46.61 -7.47 6.57
CA LYS A 101 47.68 -8.19 5.83
C LYS A 101 47.78 -9.71 6.11
N HIS A 102 48.09 -10.60 5.16
CA HIS A 102 48.82 -10.59 3.87
C HIS A 102 48.79 -12.04 3.34
N HIS A 103 48.56 -12.37 2.06
CA HIS A 103 49.53 -12.81 1.02
C HIS A 103 48.79 -13.85 0.13
N SER A 104 48.64 -13.70 -1.19
CA SER A 104 49.59 -13.85 -2.32
C SER A 104 49.23 -15.09 -3.15
N GLY A 105 49.15 -14.98 -4.48
CA GLY A 105 49.07 -16.17 -5.34
C GLY A 105 48.52 -15.92 -6.74
N VAL A 106 49.39 -15.41 -7.60
CA VAL A 106 49.17 -15.08 -9.03
C VAL A 106 49.23 -16.36 -9.87
N ASN A 107 48.48 -16.43 -10.99
CA ASN A 107 49.05 -16.82 -12.28
C ASN A 107 48.09 -16.54 -13.46
N SER A 108 48.70 -16.12 -14.56
CA SER A 108 48.08 -15.47 -15.72
C SER A 108 48.18 -16.33 -16.99
N THR A 109 47.14 -16.24 -17.85
CA THR A 109 47.14 -16.26 -19.34
C THR A 109 47.45 -17.55 -20.13
N PRO A 110 47.18 -17.67 -21.48
CA PRO A 110 46.40 -16.82 -22.42
C PRO A 110 45.46 -17.56 -23.44
N GLY A 111 44.51 -16.82 -24.04
CA GLY A 111 44.27 -16.74 -25.51
C GLY A 111 43.35 -17.73 -26.25
N ARG A 112 42.28 -17.23 -26.92
CA ARG A 112 42.19 -17.05 -28.40
C ARG A 112 40.72 -16.89 -28.94
N ALA A 113 40.45 -15.67 -29.42
CA ALA A 113 39.73 -15.18 -30.63
C ALA A 113 38.51 -15.89 -31.31
N ARG A 114 37.47 -15.05 -31.54
CA ARG A 114 36.57 -14.85 -32.73
C ARG A 114 35.58 -16.00 -33.09
N THR A 115 34.28 -15.76 -33.33
CA THR A 115 33.65 -14.97 -34.41
C THR A 115 32.17 -14.57 -34.11
N PRO A 116 31.61 -13.56 -34.81
CA PRO A 116 30.20 -13.12 -34.66
C PRO A 116 29.27 -13.79 -35.68
N ILE A 117 28.08 -14.25 -35.25
CA ILE A 117 27.03 -14.76 -36.16
C ILE A 117 25.81 -13.85 -36.13
N LYS A 118 25.43 -13.40 -37.33
CA LYS A 118 24.30 -12.55 -37.67
C LYS A 118 22.99 -13.37 -37.74
N ARG A 119 21.89 -12.66 -37.50
CA ARG A 119 20.46 -13.02 -37.61
C ARG A 119 20.07 -13.83 -38.87
N PRO A 120 18.84 -14.36 -38.89
CA PRO A 120 17.88 -13.78 -39.82
C PRO A 120 16.55 -13.36 -39.18
N LYS A 121 15.94 -12.37 -39.85
CA LYS A 121 14.58 -11.87 -39.65
C LYS A 121 13.61 -12.81 -40.38
N SER A 122 12.49 -13.16 -39.76
CA SER A 122 11.31 -13.64 -40.49
C SER A 122 10.11 -12.77 -40.15
N MET A 123 9.63 -12.05 -41.17
CA MET A 123 8.23 -11.66 -41.31
C MET A 123 7.35 -12.89 -41.17
N ILE A 124 6.15 -12.74 -40.59
CA ILE A 124 4.87 -13.21 -41.14
C ILE A 124 3.75 -12.59 -40.31
N GLN A 125 2.68 -12.32 -41.03
CA GLN A 125 1.55 -11.43 -40.75
C GLN A 125 0.63 -11.86 -39.61
N THR A 126 -0.03 -10.84 -39.10
CA THR A 126 -1.26 -10.84 -38.29
C THR A 126 -2.34 -11.79 -38.80
N PRO A 127 -3.12 -12.39 -37.87
CA PRO A 127 -4.56 -12.53 -38.04
C PRO A 127 -5.27 -11.57 -37.07
N THR A 128 -5.83 -10.50 -37.64
CA THR A 128 -6.89 -9.70 -37.03
C THR A 128 -8.06 -10.60 -36.67
N ARG A 129 -8.30 -10.84 -35.38
CA ARG A 129 -9.59 -11.39 -34.92
C ARG A 129 -10.65 -10.30 -35.07
N PRO A 130 -11.83 -10.60 -35.65
CA PRO A 130 -12.87 -9.62 -35.81
C PRO A 130 -13.36 -9.17 -34.43
N VAL A 131 -13.36 -7.86 -34.22
CA VAL A 131 -14.14 -7.22 -33.17
C VAL A 131 -15.59 -7.50 -33.52
N SER A 132 -16.20 -8.47 -32.86
CA SER A 132 -17.66 -8.53 -32.82
C SER A 132 -18.10 -7.29 -32.03
N SER A 133 -18.49 -6.25 -32.76
CA SER A 133 -19.25 -5.13 -32.23
C SER A 133 -20.64 -5.65 -31.87
N GLN A 134 -20.74 -6.42 -30.80
CA GLN A 134 -22.00 -6.53 -30.08
C GLN A 134 -22.15 -5.21 -29.35
N SER A 135 -22.88 -4.31 -29.99
CA SER A 135 -23.53 -3.18 -29.34
C SER A 135 -24.35 -3.73 -28.19
N ILE A 136 -23.77 -3.80 -27.00
CA ILE A 136 -24.55 -3.87 -25.78
C ILE A 136 -25.21 -2.50 -25.72
N SER A 137 -26.46 -2.45 -26.18
CA SER A 137 -27.41 -1.39 -25.91
C SER A 137 -27.56 -1.29 -24.40
N ARG A 138 -26.61 -0.62 -23.76
CA ARG A 138 -26.79 -0.13 -22.40
C ARG A 138 -27.80 0.98 -22.53
N THR A 139 -29.04 0.66 -22.17
CA THR A 139 -29.99 1.65 -21.69
C THR A 139 -29.25 2.64 -20.78
N PRO A 140 -29.53 3.94 -20.83
CA PRO A 140 -29.02 4.90 -19.85
C PRO A 140 -29.66 4.61 -18.49
N GLY A 141 -29.26 3.50 -17.86
CA GLY A 141 -29.52 3.22 -16.47
C GLY A 141 -28.85 4.32 -15.66
N SER A 142 -29.59 4.83 -14.68
CA SER A 142 -29.22 5.91 -13.78
C SER A 142 -27.73 5.91 -13.43
N ILE A 143 -27.11 7.10 -13.42
CA ILE A 143 -25.71 7.33 -13.00
C ILE A 143 -25.44 6.76 -11.59
N ASN A 144 -26.49 6.43 -10.84
CA ASN A 144 -26.46 5.88 -9.49
C ASN A 144 -26.16 4.36 -9.38
N ASP A 145 -26.11 3.59 -10.47
CA ASP A 145 -25.90 2.12 -10.40
C ASP A 145 -24.47 1.65 -10.76
N PHE A 146 -23.48 2.54 -10.81
CA PHE A 146 -22.12 2.14 -11.14
C PHE A 146 -21.40 1.52 -9.93
N LYS A 147 -21.30 0.19 -9.90
CA LYS A 147 -20.53 -0.56 -8.88
C LYS A 147 -19.21 -1.11 -9.42
N LEU A 148 -18.27 -1.36 -8.51
CA LEU A 148 -17.01 -2.04 -8.82
C LEU A 148 -17.27 -3.53 -9.05
N GLU A 149 -16.76 -4.09 -10.15
CA GLU A 149 -16.95 -5.50 -10.48
C GLU A 149 -15.62 -6.19 -10.83
N VAL A 150 -15.58 -7.51 -10.64
CA VAL A 150 -14.49 -8.36 -11.12
C VAL A 150 -14.39 -8.25 -12.64
N GLY A 151 -13.17 -8.15 -13.16
CA GLY A 151 -12.87 -7.93 -14.57
C GLY A 151 -12.70 -6.44 -14.95
N MET A 152 -13.10 -5.50 -14.09
CA MET A 152 -12.89 -4.08 -14.37
C MET A 152 -11.41 -3.71 -14.38
N SER A 153 -11.04 -2.84 -15.33
CA SER A 153 -9.70 -2.23 -15.37
C SER A 153 -9.63 -1.04 -14.40
N VAL A 154 -8.59 -1.03 -13.58
CA VAL A 154 -8.46 -0.08 -12.47
C VAL A 154 -7.02 0.39 -12.31
N PHE A 155 -6.83 1.56 -11.71
CA PHE A 155 -5.53 1.99 -11.22
C PHE A 155 -5.39 1.67 -9.74
N CYS A 156 -4.26 1.06 -9.37
CA CYS A 156 -3.86 0.85 -7.98
C CYS A 156 -2.42 1.34 -7.80
N ASN A 157 -2.18 2.30 -6.90
CA ASN A 157 -0.87 2.94 -6.72
C ASN A 157 -0.24 3.41 -8.05
N ASN A 158 -1.04 4.02 -8.94
CA ASN A 158 -0.65 4.48 -10.27
C ASN A 158 -0.30 3.37 -11.29
N GLU A 159 -0.45 2.09 -10.93
CA GLU A 159 -0.30 0.97 -11.85
C GLU A 159 -1.65 0.51 -12.38
N LEU A 160 -1.71 0.18 -13.67
CA LEU A 160 -2.89 -0.37 -14.32
C LEU A 160 -3.01 -1.87 -14.01
N GLY A 161 -4.19 -2.29 -13.56
CA GLY A 161 -4.51 -3.68 -13.29
C GLY A 161 -5.96 -4.03 -13.57
N THR A 162 -6.30 -5.29 -13.33
CA THR A 162 -7.64 -5.85 -13.49
C THR A 162 -8.12 -6.37 -12.14
N VAL A 163 -9.35 -6.04 -11.76
CA VAL A 163 -9.98 -6.60 -10.54
C VAL A 163 -10.18 -8.10 -10.74
N ARG A 164 -9.68 -8.91 -9.82
CA ARG A 164 -9.81 -10.37 -9.81
C ARG A 164 -10.60 -10.90 -8.62
N TYR A 165 -10.73 -10.11 -7.57
CA TYR A 165 -11.43 -10.48 -6.35
C TYR A 165 -12.07 -9.25 -5.68
N ILE A 166 -13.27 -9.40 -5.14
CA ILE A 166 -13.93 -8.42 -4.26
C ILE A 166 -14.58 -9.21 -3.13
N GLY A 167 -14.16 -8.99 -1.89
CA GLY A 167 -14.73 -9.70 -0.75
C GLY A 167 -13.92 -9.63 0.54
N PRO A 168 -14.32 -10.37 1.58
CA PRO A 168 -13.62 -10.39 2.87
C PRO A 168 -12.26 -11.11 2.79
N ALA A 169 -11.28 -10.66 3.58
CA ALA A 169 -10.00 -11.34 3.71
C ALA A 169 -9.73 -11.77 5.16
N GLU A 170 -9.03 -12.88 5.35
CA GLU A 170 -8.82 -13.45 6.69
C GLU A 170 -7.84 -12.63 7.52
N PHE A 171 -6.95 -11.90 6.84
CA PHE A 171 -5.98 -11.01 7.46
C PHE A 171 -6.55 -9.62 7.77
N GLY A 172 -7.84 -9.36 7.55
CA GLY A 172 -8.44 -8.10 7.98
C GLY A 172 -9.92 -7.93 7.64
N GLU A 173 -10.66 -7.34 8.58
CA GLU A 173 -12.11 -7.11 8.48
C GLU A 173 -12.53 -6.28 7.27
N GLY A 174 -13.77 -6.43 6.82
CA GLY A 174 -14.36 -5.63 5.73
C GLY A 174 -13.88 -6.04 4.33
N VAL A 175 -14.21 -5.21 3.33
CA VAL A 175 -13.99 -5.53 1.92
C VAL A 175 -12.53 -5.30 1.49
N TRP A 176 -12.02 -6.25 0.72
CA TRP A 176 -10.74 -6.22 0.03
C TRP A 176 -10.94 -6.42 -1.47
N VAL A 177 -10.09 -5.77 -2.25
CA VAL A 177 -10.04 -5.88 -3.70
C VAL A 177 -8.73 -6.54 -4.08
N GLY A 178 -8.82 -7.70 -4.73
CA GLY A 178 -7.69 -8.34 -5.38
C GLY A 178 -7.50 -7.79 -6.78
N VAL A 179 -6.30 -7.30 -7.09
CA VAL A 179 -5.93 -6.73 -8.37
C VAL A 179 -4.76 -7.50 -8.96
N GLU A 180 -4.90 -7.91 -10.20
CA GLU A 180 -3.79 -8.38 -11.03
C GLU A 180 -3.22 -7.17 -11.79
N LEU A 181 -2.02 -6.74 -11.42
CA LEU A 181 -1.30 -5.69 -12.12
C LEU A 181 -0.77 -6.19 -13.47
N ARG A 182 -0.64 -5.27 -14.43
CA ARG A 182 0.01 -5.57 -15.72
C ARG A 182 1.53 -5.75 -15.59
N THR A 183 2.12 -5.15 -14.56
CA THR A 183 3.56 -5.13 -14.29
C THR A 183 3.88 -5.91 -13.01
N ALA A 184 5.10 -6.42 -12.89
CA ALA A 184 5.59 -7.14 -11.71
C ALA A 184 5.95 -6.17 -10.55
N LYS A 185 4.94 -5.42 -10.09
CA LYS A 185 5.01 -4.45 -8.98
C LYS A 185 4.04 -4.80 -7.84
N GLY A 186 3.42 -5.96 -7.94
CA GLY A 186 2.58 -6.57 -6.92
C GLY A 186 3.43 -7.17 -5.80
N LYS A 187 2.76 -7.88 -4.90
CA LYS A 187 3.36 -8.46 -3.70
C LYS A 187 3.09 -9.96 -3.55
N ASN A 188 2.15 -10.48 -4.34
CA ASN A 188 1.71 -11.87 -4.27
C ASN A 188 1.33 -12.35 -5.67
N ASP A 189 0.99 -13.63 -5.77
CA ASP A 189 0.43 -14.30 -6.93
C ASP A 189 -1.11 -14.42 -6.83
N GLY A 190 -1.71 -13.71 -5.87
CA GLY A 190 -3.13 -13.78 -5.49
C GLY A 190 -3.44 -14.69 -4.29
N SER A 191 -2.42 -15.24 -3.62
CA SER A 191 -2.53 -15.85 -2.30
C SER A 191 -1.98 -14.98 -1.17
N VAL A 192 -2.56 -15.10 0.04
CA VAL A 192 -2.03 -14.53 1.29
C VAL A 192 -2.26 -15.54 2.43
N HIS A 193 -1.21 -15.87 3.20
CA HIS A 193 -1.25 -16.85 4.29
C HIS A 193 -1.97 -18.16 3.91
N ASP A 194 -1.49 -18.81 2.85
CA ASP A 194 -2.02 -20.07 2.28
C ASP A 194 -3.45 -20.03 1.74
N LYS A 195 -4.17 -18.91 1.90
CA LYS A 195 -5.47 -18.70 1.27
C LYS A 195 -5.34 -18.09 -0.11
N ARG A 196 -5.89 -18.77 -1.11
CA ARG A 196 -6.01 -18.31 -2.50
C ARG A 196 -7.25 -17.42 -2.64
N TYR A 197 -7.07 -16.18 -3.07
CA TYR A 197 -8.15 -15.24 -3.37
C TYR A 197 -8.39 -15.11 -4.88
N PHE A 198 -7.30 -15.13 -5.65
CA PHE A 198 -7.32 -15.17 -7.11
C PHE A 198 -5.99 -15.73 -7.63
N THR A 199 -5.92 -16.00 -8.94
CA THR A 199 -4.70 -16.49 -9.58
C THR A 199 -4.15 -15.43 -10.53
N CYS A 200 -2.86 -15.15 -10.42
CA CYS A 200 -2.08 -14.35 -11.36
C CYS A 200 -0.60 -14.76 -11.32
N ARG A 201 0.27 -14.05 -12.04
CA ARG A 201 1.72 -14.29 -12.01
C ARG A 201 2.32 -13.83 -10.67
N GLN A 202 3.44 -14.45 -10.27
CA GLN A 202 4.22 -14.02 -9.11
C GLN A 202 4.56 -12.53 -9.23
N ASP A 203 4.39 -11.79 -8.14
CA ASP A 203 4.60 -10.34 -8.04
C ASP A 203 3.69 -9.48 -8.94
N HIS A 204 2.55 -10.01 -9.41
CA HIS A 204 1.52 -9.21 -10.09
C HIS A 204 0.29 -8.94 -9.22
N GLY A 205 0.05 -9.74 -8.19
CA GLY A 205 -1.11 -9.66 -7.33
C GLY A 205 -0.97 -8.60 -6.23
N LEU A 206 -2.04 -7.87 -5.98
CA LEU A 206 -2.24 -7.02 -4.82
C LEU A 206 -3.60 -7.32 -4.18
N LEU A 207 -3.65 -7.44 -2.86
CA LEU A 207 -4.90 -7.31 -2.10
C LEU A 207 -4.87 -5.97 -1.38
N VAL A 208 -5.81 -5.10 -1.71
CA VAL A 208 -5.86 -3.72 -1.19
C VAL A 208 -7.26 -3.33 -0.75
N ARG A 209 -7.33 -2.27 0.04
CA ARG A 209 -8.60 -1.63 0.33
C ARG A 209 -9.19 -0.97 -0.93
N PRO A 210 -10.51 -0.94 -1.08
CA PRO A 210 -11.20 -0.24 -2.17
C PRO A 210 -10.76 1.22 -2.37
N SER A 211 -10.38 1.90 -1.28
CA SER A 211 -9.87 3.28 -1.32
C SER A 211 -8.53 3.43 -2.06
N LYS A 212 -7.81 2.34 -2.30
CA LYS A 212 -6.57 2.27 -3.08
C LYS A 212 -6.81 2.04 -4.57
N ILE A 213 -8.06 1.88 -4.98
CA ILE A 213 -8.47 1.64 -6.35
C ILE A 213 -9.05 2.93 -6.93
N THR A 214 -8.76 3.20 -8.20
CA THR A 214 -9.42 4.26 -8.98
C THR A 214 -9.93 3.70 -10.29
N VAL A 215 -11.20 3.96 -10.60
CA VAL A 215 -11.86 3.56 -11.85
C VAL A 215 -12.32 4.82 -12.54
N ARG A 216 -11.74 5.13 -13.71
CA ARG A 216 -12.09 6.35 -14.48
C ARG A 216 -12.09 7.63 -13.63
N GLY A 217 -11.12 7.78 -12.72
CA GLY A 217 -11.01 8.92 -11.81
C GLY A 217 -11.88 8.83 -10.54
N ILE A 218 -12.77 7.83 -10.43
CA ILE A 218 -13.62 7.63 -9.25
C ILE A 218 -12.91 6.72 -8.26
N ASN A 219 -12.86 7.13 -6.99
CA ASN A 219 -12.30 6.32 -5.92
C ASN A 219 -13.15 5.05 -5.70
N GLY A 220 -12.49 3.89 -5.65
CA GLY A 220 -13.15 2.59 -5.55
C GLY A 220 -14.01 2.42 -4.30
N ALA A 221 -13.74 3.13 -3.20
CA ALA A 221 -14.60 3.10 -2.01
C ALA A 221 -16.02 3.62 -2.28
N LYS A 222 -16.19 4.54 -3.24
CA LYS A 222 -17.51 5.06 -3.63
C LYS A 222 -18.32 4.07 -4.48
N LEU A 223 -17.67 3.02 -4.97
CA LEU A 223 -18.24 2.08 -5.94
C LEU A 223 -18.68 0.74 -5.31
N ILE A 224 -18.63 0.63 -3.99
CA ILE A 224 -18.91 -0.61 -3.26
C ILE A 224 -19.87 -0.45 -2.07
N THR A 225 -20.17 0.79 -1.66
CA THR A 225 -20.85 1.13 -0.40
C THR A 225 -22.18 0.40 -0.23
N ASP A 226 -22.95 0.25 -1.31
CA ASP A 226 -24.32 -0.29 -1.22
C ASP A 226 -24.39 -1.80 -1.46
N TYR A 227 -23.33 -2.41 -2.00
CA TYR A 227 -23.36 -3.81 -2.49
C TYR A 227 -22.54 -4.79 -1.66
N TYR A 228 -21.50 -4.31 -0.97
CA TYR A 228 -20.61 -5.17 -0.19
C TYR A 228 -20.62 -4.85 1.31
N GLY A 229 -21.51 -3.93 1.73
CA GLY A 229 -21.85 -3.62 3.11
C GLY A 229 -20.80 -2.81 3.88
N SER A 230 -21.17 -1.59 4.28
CA SER A 230 -20.64 -1.00 5.51
C SER A 230 -21.27 -1.73 6.69
N LYS A 231 -20.65 -2.81 7.20
CA LYS A 231 -20.92 -3.19 8.58
C LYS A 231 -20.18 -2.22 9.50
N GLU A 232 -20.73 -1.03 9.62
CA GLU A 232 -20.69 -0.31 10.89
C GLU A 232 -21.78 -0.98 11.74
N SER A 233 -21.38 -1.53 12.87
CA SER A 233 -22.21 -2.35 13.76
C SER A 233 -23.55 -1.68 14.08
N SER A 234 -24.65 -2.37 13.81
CA SER A 234 -25.95 -2.06 14.41
C SER A 234 -25.80 -2.03 15.94
N PRO A 235 -26.40 -1.05 16.65
CA PRO A 235 -26.44 -1.09 18.10
C PRO A 235 -27.19 -2.36 18.54
N MET A 236 -26.59 -3.11 19.45
CA MET A 236 -27.30 -4.12 20.23
C MET A 236 -28.42 -3.39 20.96
N GLU A 237 -29.68 -3.74 20.68
CA GLU A 237 -30.79 -3.34 21.53
C GLU A 237 -30.57 -3.95 22.92
N ASP A 238 -30.51 -3.08 23.93
CA ASP A 238 -30.61 -3.46 25.33
C ASP A 238 -31.93 -4.22 25.55
N LYS A 239 -31.82 -5.42 26.13
CA LYS A 239 -32.88 -6.08 26.88
C LYS A 239 -32.33 -6.57 28.20
#